data_AF-A0A7S3T6D0-F1
#
_entry.id   AF-A0A7S3T6D0-F1
#
_cell.length_a   1.000
_cell.length_b   1.000
_cell.length_c   1.000
_cell.angle_alpha   90.00
_cell.angle_beta   90.00
_cell.angle_gamma   90.00
#
_symmetry.space_group_name_H-M   'P 1'
#
loop_
_entity.id
_entity.type
_entity.pdbx_description
1 polymer ?
#
loop_
_entity_poly.entity_id
_entity_poly.type
_entity_poly.pdbx_seq_one_letter_code
_entity_poly.pdbx_strand_id
1 'polypeptide(L)'
;DERIAPAALGGDGSSLFRRLLLDQCQTAFESLLHPQESAKDGDDEEARALRKRKALGNVKFVGQLMVRGMLSTGVLCACAEQLLGGQEECPEALESLAALLTVVGPAFDVRGASNLPKLEAVFARVSELTGDPAIPPRLRFLLRDVLDQRKAGWPDQPRVAQQAAPMRLEEVREQRAAEEQKDASRSW
;
A
#
# COMPACT_ATOMS: atom_id res chain seq x y z
N ASP A 1 0.70 38.00 1.15
CA ASP A 1 0.62 36.56 1.41
C ASP A 1 -0.83 36.24 1.76
N GLU A 2 -1.58 35.89 0.72
CA GLU A 2 -3.05 35.99 0.65
C GLU A 2 -3.72 34.64 0.96
N ARG A 3 -3.08 33.82 1.80
CA ARG A 3 -3.43 32.40 1.94
C ARG A 3 -4.59 32.13 2.91
N ILE A 4 -5.03 33.09 3.71
CA ILE A 4 -6.11 32.87 4.70
C ILE A 4 -6.92 34.17 4.94
N ALA A 5 -8.00 34.37 4.20
CA ALA A 5 -9.06 35.34 4.50
C ALA A 5 -10.40 34.86 3.88
N PRO A 6 -11.58 35.21 4.43
CA PRO A 6 -12.44 34.23 5.08
C PRO A 6 -13.73 33.89 4.31
N ALA A 7 -14.34 32.78 4.74
CA ALA A 7 -15.57 32.19 4.25
C ALA A 7 -16.73 33.18 4.02
N ALA A 8 -17.26 33.19 2.80
CA ALA A 8 -18.60 33.72 2.52
C ALA A 8 -19.15 33.19 1.18
N LEU A 9 -19.45 31.90 1.07
CA LEU A 9 -20.50 31.41 0.16
C LEU A 9 -21.22 30.24 0.84
N GLY A 10 -22.54 30.38 0.96
CA GLY A 10 -23.42 29.40 1.58
C GLY A 10 -23.36 28.07 0.84
N GLY A 11 -23.19 27.00 1.63
CA GLY A 11 -23.03 25.64 1.14
C GLY A 11 -21.58 25.28 0.82
N ASP A 12 -21.11 24.22 1.47
CA ASP A 12 -20.14 23.30 0.86
C ASP A 12 -18.62 23.52 1.06
N GLY A 13 -18.22 24.05 2.22
CA GLY A 13 -16.81 23.95 2.66
C GLY A 13 -16.29 22.50 2.73
N SER A 14 -17.20 21.53 2.90
CA SER A 14 -16.90 20.09 2.86
C SER A 14 -16.57 19.59 1.46
N SER A 15 -17.32 19.93 0.39
CA SER A 15 -16.92 19.51 -0.97
C SER A 15 -15.79 20.33 -1.57
N LEU A 16 -15.58 21.58 -1.15
CA LEU A 16 -14.34 22.29 -1.51
C LEU A 16 -13.11 21.55 -0.96
N PHE A 17 -13.14 21.20 0.33
CA PHE A 17 -12.06 20.41 0.94
C PHE A 17 -11.91 19.04 0.28
N ARG A 18 -13.01 18.33 0.03
CA ARG A 18 -12.99 17.03 -0.66
C ARG A 18 -12.39 17.14 -2.07
N ARG A 19 -12.73 18.19 -2.82
CA ARG A 19 -12.22 18.45 -4.17
C ARG A 19 -10.73 18.75 -4.15
N LEU A 20 -10.28 19.62 -3.24
CA LEU A 20 -8.85 19.92 -3.08
C LEU A 20 -8.06 18.68 -2.66
N LEU A 21 -8.60 17.87 -1.75
CA LEU A 21 -7.96 16.64 -1.33
C LEU A 21 -7.86 15.63 -2.48
N LEU A 22 -8.93 15.48 -3.26
CA LEU A 22 -8.98 14.65 -4.46
C LEU A 22 -7.92 15.07 -5.47
N ASP A 23 -7.87 16.37 -5.80
CA ASP A 23 -6.93 16.96 -6.75
C ASP A 23 -5.47 16.72 -6.33
N GLN A 24 -5.18 16.92 -5.04
CA GLN A 24 -3.85 16.65 -4.49
C GLN A 24 -3.51 15.15 -4.47
N CYS A 25 -4.48 14.29 -4.16
CA CYS A 25 -4.28 12.83 -4.21
C CYS A 25 -4.01 12.35 -5.63
N GLN A 26 -4.73 12.91 -6.61
CA GLN A 26 -4.56 12.59 -8.02
C GLN A 26 -3.18 13.04 -8.52
N THR A 27 -2.80 14.29 -8.26
CA THR A 27 -1.46 14.81 -8.60
C THR A 27 -0.36 13.96 -7.97
N ALA A 28 -0.52 13.62 -6.69
CA ALA A 28 0.43 12.80 -5.95
C ALA A 28 0.52 11.37 -6.49
N PHE A 29 -0.55 10.82 -7.06
CA PHE A 29 -0.62 9.48 -7.64
C PHE A 29 -0.06 9.44 -9.07
N GLU A 30 -0.40 10.42 -9.91
CA GLU A 30 0.11 10.54 -11.28
C GLU A 30 1.63 10.76 -11.29
N SER A 31 2.15 11.53 -10.32
CA SER A 31 3.60 11.66 -10.09
C SER A 31 4.31 10.33 -9.76
N LEU A 32 3.59 9.27 -9.43
CA LEU A 32 4.15 7.93 -9.16
C LEU A 32 4.28 7.11 -10.43
N LEU A 33 3.33 7.29 -11.35
CA LEU A 33 3.26 6.55 -12.61
C LEU A 33 4.21 7.14 -13.65
N HIS A 34 4.51 8.44 -13.56
CA HIS A 34 5.46 9.11 -14.42
C HIS A 34 6.69 9.51 -13.62
N PRO A 35 7.80 8.74 -13.70
CA PRO A 35 9.08 9.20 -13.22
C PRO A 35 9.36 10.53 -13.92
N GLN A 36 9.37 11.64 -13.17
CA GLN A 36 9.70 12.93 -13.73
C GLN A 36 11.02 12.81 -14.50
N GLU A 37 11.00 13.14 -15.79
CA GLU A 37 12.16 13.16 -16.72
C GLU A 37 13.33 14.03 -16.22
N SER A 38 13.19 14.70 -15.07
CA SER A 38 14.20 15.52 -14.42
C SER A 38 15.26 14.72 -13.63
N ALA A 39 15.26 13.39 -13.71
CA ALA A 39 16.41 12.57 -13.29
C ALA A 39 17.60 12.82 -14.24
N LYS A 40 18.22 13.99 -14.10
CA LYS A 40 19.53 14.30 -14.68
C LYS A 40 20.50 13.21 -14.23
N ASP A 41 21.36 12.80 -15.15
CA ASP A 41 22.49 11.89 -14.88
C ASP A 41 23.20 12.30 -13.58
N GLY A 42 23.09 11.45 -12.54
CA GLY A 42 23.64 11.71 -11.21
C GLY A 42 22.65 11.65 -10.04
N ASP A 43 21.42 11.16 -10.24
CA ASP A 43 20.44 11.01 -9.16
C ASP A 43 20.98 10.07 -8.07
N ASP A 44 21.36 10.64 -6.92
CA ASP A 44 21.85 9.93 -5.74
C ASP A 44 20.88 8.81 -5.37
N GLU A 45 21.40 7.64 -4.98
CA GLU A 45 20.58 6.50 -4.56
C GLU A 45 19.62 6.87 -3.40
N GLU A 46 20.03 7.83 -2.56
CA GLU A 46 19.21 8.44 -1.53
C GLU A 46 18.00 9.19 -2.09
N ALA A 47 18.16 9.94 -3.19
CA ALA A 47 17.06 10.65 -3.83
C ALA A 47 16.02 9.68 -4.41
N ARG A 48 16.46 8.60 -5.06
CA ARG A 48 15.57 7.52 -5.53
C ARG A 48 14.82 6.85 -4.39
N ALA A 49 15.53 6.48 -3.32
CA ALA A 49 14.93 5.89 -2.14
C ALA A 49 13.90 6.82 -1.48
N LEU A 50 14.19 8.12 -1.41
CA LEU A 50 13.26 9.12 -0.87
C LEU A 50 12.01 9.28 -1.73
N ARG A 51 12.15 9.33 -3.06
CA ARG A 51 11.01 9.38 -4.00
C ARG A 51 10.13 8.15 -3.83
N LYS A 52 10.72 6.96 -3.81
CA LYS A 52 10.02 5.69 -3.57
C LYS A 52 9.30 5.66 -2.22
N ARG A 53 9.93 6.14 -1.15
CA ARG A 53 9.30 6.22 0.17
C ARG A 53 8.10 7.16 0.18
N LYS A 54 8.22 8.35 -0.44
CA LYS A 54 7.12 9.30 -0.59
C LYS A 54 5.98 8.69 -1.41
N ALA A 55 6.32 8.02 -2.51
CA ALA A 55 5.37 7.32 -3.37
C ALA A 55 4.50 6.33 -2.60
N LEU A 56 5.15 5.38 -1.91
CA LEU A 56 4.46 4.37 -1.12
C LEU A 56 3.65 4.97 0.03
N GLY A 57 4.17 6.03 0.67
CA GLY A 57 3.44 6.77 1.70
C GLY A 57 2.15 7.39 1.17
N ASN A 58 2.21 8.03 0.00
CA ASN A 58 1.06 8.65 -0.65
C ASN A 58 0.01 7.60 -1.04
N VAL A 59 0.42 6.48 -1.63
CA VAL A 59 -0.51 5.38 -2.00
C VAL A 59 -1.24 4.84 -0.77
N LYS A 60 -0.51 4.61 0.33
CA LYS A 60 -1.12 4.16 1.58
C LYS A 60 -2.07 5.21 2.15
N PHE A 61 -1.69 6.50 2.10
CA PHE A 61 -2.55 7.59 2.55
C PHE A 61 -3.84 7.68 1.72
N VAL A 62 -3.75 7.63 0.40
CA VAL A 62 -4.90 7.60 -0.51
C VAL A 62 -5.80 6.41 -0.20
N GLY A 63 -5.23 5.21 -0.01
CA GLY A 63 -5.99 4.03 0.42
C GLY A 63 -6.75 4.26 1.73
N GLN A 64 -6.14 4.92 2.71
CA GLN A 64 -6.82 5.27 3.98
C GLN A 64 -7.96 6.28 3.78
N LEU A 65 -7.84 7.20 2.82
CA LEU A 65 -8.94 8.10 2.46
C LEU A 65 -10.09 7.36 1.79
N MET A 66 -9.79 6.37 0.94
CA MET A 66 -10.81 5.49 0.34
C MET A 66 -11.59 4.76 1.43
N VAL A 67 -10.90 4.09 2.36
CA VAL A 67 -11.52 3.34 3.46
C VAL A 67 -12.45 4.20 4.31
N ARG A 68 -12.15 5.51 4.45
CA ARG A 68 -12.99 6.48 5.18
C ARG A 68 -14.15 7.06 4.36
N GLY A 69 -14.41 6.55 3.16
CA GLY A 69 -15.50 6.99 2.29
C GLY A 69 -15.26 8.36 1.62
N MET A 70 -14.03 8.87 1.68
CA MET A 70 -13.69 10.17 1.08
C MET A 70 -13.49 10.07 -0.44
N LEU A 71 -13.21 8.86 -0.94
CA LEU A 71 -13.05 8.55 -2.36
C LEU A 71 -14.03 7.42 -2.75
N SER A 72 -14.51 7.44 -3.99
CA SER A 72 -15.43 6.39 -4.46
C SER A 72 -14.68 5.11 -4.79
N THR A 73 -15.37 3.98 -4.73
CA THR A 73 -14.85 2.67 -5.14
C THR A 73 -14.45 2.60 -6.61
N GLY A 74 -15.00 3.48 -7.47
CA GLY A 74 -14.60 3.59 -8.86
C GLY A 74 -13.16 4.12 -9.00
N VAL A 75 -12.78 5.09 -8.17
CA VAL A 75 -11.41 5.63 -8.14
C VAL A 75 -10.40 4.56 -7.73
N LEU A 76 -10.75 3.71 -6.75
CA LEU A 76 -9.90 2.58 -6.35
C LEU A 76 -9.57 1.67 -7.54
N CYS A 77 -10.59 1.22 -8.28
CA CYS A 77 -10.38 0.31 -9.41
C CYS A 77 -9.52 0.96 -10.50
N ALA A 78 -9.79 2.23 -10.82
CA ALA A 78 -9.00 2.98 -11.80
C ALA A 78 -7.53 3.11 -11.37
N CYS A 79 -7.26 3.44 -10.11
CA CYS A 79 -5.89 3.48 -9.59
C CYS A 79 -5.20 2.12 -9.69
N ALA A 80 -5.89 1.03 -9.34
CA ALA A 80 -5.32 -0.31 -9.41
C ALA A 80 -5.02 -0.74 -10.87
N GLU A 81 -5.91 -0.44 -11.81
CA GLU A 81 -5.72 -0.70 -13.25
C GLU A 81 -4.55 0.11 -13.81
N GLN A 82 -4.40 1.38 -13.43
CA GLN A 82 -3.27 2.20 -13.84
C GLN A 82 -1.93 1.66 -13.31
N LEU A 83 -1.89 1.20 -12.05
CA LEU A 83 -0.68 0.60 -11.48
C LEU A 83 -0.32 -0.74 -12.13
N LEU A 84 -1.33 -1.51 -12.55
CA LEU A 84 -1.11 -2.73 -13.35
C LEU A 84 -0.54 -2.41 -14.73
N GLY A 85 -1.01 -1.33 -15.37
CA GLY A 85 -0.50 -0.89 -16.67
C GLY A 85 0.92 -0.31 -16.62
N GLY A 86 1.25 0.42 -15.56
CA GLY A 86 2.54 1.08 -15.38
C GLY A 86 3.71 0.16 -14.99
N GLN A 87 3.48 -1.15 -14.82
CA GLN A 87 4.50 -2.09 -14.34
C GLN A 87 5.71 -2.24 -15.28
N GLU A 88 5.52 -2.03 -16.59
CA GLU A 88 6.60 -2.17 -17.59
C GLU A 88 7.54 -0.95 -17.55
N GLU A 89 7.01 0.22 -17.24
CA GLU A 89 7.75 1.48 -17.18
C GLU A 89 8.36 1.72 -15.78
N CYS A 90 7.66 1.28 -14.73
CA CYS A 90 7.99 1.55 -13.34
C CYS A 90 7.80 0.29 -12.47
N PRO A 91 8.87 -0.45 -12.15
CA PRO A 91 8.78 -1.64 -11.29
C PRO A 91 8.16 -1.36 -9.91
N GLU A 92 8.30 -0.13 -9.40
CA GLU A 92 7.70 0.36 -8.16
C GLU A 92 6.16 0.44 -8.22
N ALA A 93 5.56 0.43 -9.42
CA ALA A 93 4.12 0.43 -9.59
C ALA A 93 3.49 -0.84 -8.98
N LEU A 94 4.13 -2.00 -9.10
CA LEU A 94 3.63 -3.24 -8.49
C LEU A 94 3.76 -3.24 -6.96
N GLU A 95 4.81 -2.64 -6.41
CA GLU A 95 4.95 -2.47 -4.96
C GLU A 95 3.87 -1.52 -4.41
N SER A 96 3.57 -0.47 -5.18
CA SER A 96 2.48 0.46 -4.90
C SER A 96 1.11 -0.22 -4.99
N LEU A 97 0.88 -1.06 -6.01
CA LEU A 97 -0.34 -1.86 -6.15
C LEU A 97 -0.55 -2.79 -4.95
N ALA A 98 0.48 -3.53 -4.56
CA ALA A 98 0.43 -4.42 -3.41
C ALA A 98 0.09 -3.64 -2.13
N ALA A 99 0.73 -2.48 -1.91
CA ALA A 99 0.46 -1.61 -0.78
C ALA A 99 -0.98 -1.05 -0.77
N LEU A 100 -1.49 -0.64 -1.94
CA LEU A 100 -2.86 -0.14 -2.09
C LEU A 100 -3.87 -1.24 -1.73
N LEU A 101 -3.74 -2.41 -2.37
CA LEU A 101 -4.64 -3.56 -2.17
C LEU A 101 -4.63 -4.05 -0.71
N THR A 102 -3.48 -4.03 -0.05
CA THR A 102 -3.38 -4.36 1.39
C THR A 102 -4.21 -3.41 2.25
N VAL A 103 -4.18 -2.11 1.96
CA VAL A 103 -4.90 -1.08 2.76
C VAL A 103 -6.40 -1.13 2.52
N VAL A 104 -6.81 -1.31 1.27
CA VAL A 104 -8.21 -1.16 0.84
C VAL A 104 -8.98 -2.49 0.83
N GLY A 105 -8.28 -3.61 0.64
CA GLY A 105 -8.86 -4.96 0.57
C GLY A 105 -9.88 -5.27 1.68
N PRO A 106 -9.53 -5.09 2.97
CA PRO A 106 -10.44 -5.38 4.09
C PRO A 106 -11.78 -4.62 4.02
N ALA A 107 -11.79 -3.41 3.45
CA ALA A 107 -12.98 -2.56 3.40
C ALA A 107 -13.80 -2.75 2.11
N PHE A 108 -13.17 -3.17 1.01
CA PHE A 108 -13.78 -3.12 -0.33
C PHE A 108 -13.98 -4.48 -1.00
N ASP A 109 -13.28 -5.53 -0.55
CA ASP A 109 -13.46 -6.90 -1.03
C ASP A 109 -14.58 -7.60 -0.25
N VAL A 110 -15.78 -7.01 -0.28
CA VAL A 110 -16.97 -7.47 0.44
C VAL A 110 -18.06 -7.87 -0.56
N ARG A 111 -18.73 -8.99 -0.31
CA ARG A 111 -19.82 -9.49 -1.17
C ARG A 111 -20.91 -8.44 -1.34
N GLY A 112 -21.31 -8.21 -2.59
CA GLY A 112 -22.37 -7.25 -2.93
C GLY A 112 -21.89 -5.80 -3.12
N ALA A 113 -20.59 -5.51 -2.99
CA ALA A 113 -20.05 -4.21 -3.34
C ALA A 113 -20.19 -3.95 -4.85
N SER A 114 -20.61 -2.73 -5.22
CA SER A 114 -20.92 -2.36 -6.62
C SER A 114 -19.74 -2.49 -7.59
N ASN A 115 -18.52 -2.32 -7.09
CA ASN A 115 -17.29 -2.42 -7.89
C ASN A 115 -16.51 -3.72 -7.63
N LEU A 116 -17.09 -4.69 -6.92
CA LEU A 116 -16.45 -5.98 -6.66
C LEU A 116 -16.00 -6.69 -7.95
N PRO A 117 -16.78 -6.74 -9.05
CA PRO A 117 -16.34 -7.42 -10.27
C PRO A 117 -15.07 -6.81 -10.89
N LYS A 118 -14.90 -5.50 -10.78
CA LYS A 118 -13.69 -4.80 -11.25
C LYS A 118 -12.50 -5.12 -10.35
N LEU A 119 -12.71 -5.10 -9.05
CA LEU A 119 -11.68 -5.47 -8.08
C LEU A 119 -11.26 -6.96 -8.23
N GLU A 120 -12.20 -7.84 -8.53
CA GLU A 120 -11.92 -9.25 -8.87
C GLU A 120 -11.04 -9.38 -10.12
N ALA A 121 -11.31 -8.59 -11.16
CA ALA A 121 -10.46 -8.56 -12.37
C ALA A 121 -9.03 -8.10 -12.06
N VAL A 122 -8.88 -7.10 -11.18
CA VAL A 122 -7.56 -6.67 -10.68
C VAL A 122 -6.84 -7.83 -9.97
N PHE A 123 -7.53 -8.54 -9.06
CA PHE A 123 -6.93 -9.68 -8.35
C PHE A 123 -6.59 -10.85 -9.28
N ALA A 124 -7.39 -11.09 -10.32
CA ALA A 124 -7.07 -12.09 -11.34
C ALA A 124 -5.76 -11.74 -12.06
N ARG A 125 -5.60 -10.48 -12.46
CA ARG A 125 -4.34 -10.01 -13.08
C ARG A 125 -3.16 -10.10 -12.13
N VAL A 126 -3.34 -9.71 -10.86
CA VAL A 126 -2.33 -9.88 -9.81
C VAL A 126 -1.90 -11.35 -9.70
N SER A 127 -2.85 -12.30 -9.74
CA SER A 127 -2.56 -13.73 -9.70
C SER A 127 -1.69 -14.18 -10.86
N GLU A 128 -1.96 -13.72 -12.08
CA GLU A 128 -1.14 -14.02 -13.27
C GLU A 128 0.30 -13.55 -13.07
N LEU A 129 0.49 -12.31 -12.58
CA LEU A 129 1.81 -11.73 -12.35
C LEU A 129 2.65 -12.50 -11.32
N THR A 130 2.01 -13.20 -10.37
CA THR A 130 2.77 -14.04 -9.41
C THR A 130 3.45 -15.25 -10.05
N GLY A 131 2.96 -15.71 -11.20
CA GLY A 131 3.52 -16.82 -11.96
C GLY A 131 4.50 -16.38 -13.05
N ASP A 132 4.52 -15.09 -13.40
CA ASP A 132 5.30 -14.56 -14.52
C ASP A 132 6.80 -14.46 -14.19
N PRO A 133 7.69 -15.21 -14.90
CA PRO A 133 9.13 -15.14 -14.66
C PRO A 133 9.76 -13.79 -15.01
N ALA A 134 9.10 -12.94 -15.80
CA ALA A 134 9.56 -11.58 -16.10
C ALA A 134 9.50 -10.66 -14.87
N ILE A 135 8.63 -10.98 -13.89
CA ILE A 135 8.48 -10.18 -12.68
C ILE A 135 9.54 -10.59 -11.64
N PRO A 136 10.28 -9.61 -11.09
CA PRO A 136 11.28 -9.85 -10.04
C PRO A 136 10.72 -10.68 -8.87
N PRO A 137 11.47 -11.67 -8.34
CA PRO A 137 10.99 -12.57 -7.29
C PRO A 137 10.39 -11.85 -6.09
N ARG A 138 11.03 -10.76 -5.63
CA ARG A 138 10.54 -9.92 -4.53
C ARG A 138 9.13 -9.38 -4.78
N LEU A 139 8.85 -8.86 -5.98
CA LEU A 139 7.53 -8.33 -6.33
C LEU A 139 6.50 -9.47 -6.41
N ARG A 140 6.88 -10.63 -6.96
CA ARG A 140 6.02 -11.82 -6.94
C ARG A 140 5.68 -12.30 -5.54
N PHE A 141 6.61 -12.18 -4.57
CA PHE A 141 6.32 -12.48 -3.17
C PHE A 141 5.33 -11.47 -2.58
N LEU A 142 5.57 -10.17 -2.76
CA LEU A 142 4.64 -9.13 -2.29
C LEU A 142 3.21 -9.31 -2.84
N LEU A 143 3.08 -9.63 -4.12
CA LEU A 143 1.78 -9.88 -4.74
C LEU A 143 1.11 -11.16 -4.20
N ARG A 144 1.90 -12.22 -3.94
CA ARG A 144 1.40 -13.44 -3.29
C ARG A 144 0.92 -13.17 -1.86
N ASP A 145 1.66 -12.37 -1.10
CA ASP A 145 1.28 -12.02 0.28
C ASP A 145 -0.09 -11.35 0.31
N VAL A 146 -0.39 -10.47 -0.65
CA VAL A 146 -1.70 -9.83 -0.79
C VAL A 146 -2.80 -10.86 -1.11
N LEU A 147 -2.55 -11.79 -2.03
CA LEU A 147 -3.51 -12.84 -2.36
C LEU A 147 -3.75 -13.78 -1.18
N ASP A 148 -2.74 -14.07 -0.38
CA ASP A 148 -2.85 -14.93 0.80
C ASP A 148 -3.60 -14.22 1.94
N GLN A 149 -3.38 -12.91 2.14
CA GLN A 149 -4.22 -12.08 3.01
C GLN A 149 -5.69 -12.13 2.58
N ARG A 150 -5.97 -12.01 1.28
CA ARG A 150 -7.32 -12.11 0.72
C ARG A 150 -7.95 -13.47 1.00
N LYS A 151 -7.23 -14.57 0.73
CA LYS A 151 -7.72 -15.95 0.99
C LYS A 151 -7.99 -16.19 2.48
N ALA A 152 -7.18 -15.59 3.35
CA ALA A 152 -7.35 -15.64 4.80
C ALA A 152 -8.51 -14.75 5.31
N GLY A 153 -9.22 -14.05 4.43
CA GLY A 153 -10.35 -13.20 4.79
C GLY A 153 -9.94 -11.84 5.37
N TRP A 154 -8.81 -11.29 4.92
CA TRP A 154 -8.27 -10.01 5.38
C TRP A 154 -8.06 -9.98 6.90
N PRO A 155 -7.17 -10.83 7.43
CA PRO A 155 -6.91 -10.85 8.86
C PRO A 155 -6.52 -9.44 9.33
N ASP A 156 -7.05 -9.01 10.48
CA ASP A 156 -6.69 -7.73 11.07
C ASP A 156 -5.16 -7.65 11.15
N GLN A 157 -4.59 -6.79 10.31
CA GLN A 157 -3.15 -6.63 10.26
C GLN A 157 -2.74 -6.10 11.64
N PRO A 158 -1.92 -6.82 12.43
CA PRO A 158 -1.51 -6.34 13.74
C PRO A 158 -0.95 -4.94 13.52
N ARG A 159 -1.53 -3.95 14.24
CA ARG A 159 -1.37 -2.50 14.04
C ARG A 159 0.08 -2.08 13.98
N VAL A 160 0.76 -2.34 12.85
CA VAL A 160 2.21 -2.51 12.84
C VAL A 160 2.53 -3.68 13.81
N ALA A 161 3.31 -4.67 13.41
CA ALA A 161 4.09 -5.33 14.45
C ALA A 161 4.78 -4.17 15.14
N GLN A 162 4.37 -3.79 16.37
CA GLN A 162 5.21 -3.00 17.27
C GLN A 162 6.57 -3.58 16.99
N GLN A 163 7.42 -2.84 16.26
CA GLN A 163 8.65 -3.37 15.69
C GLN A 163 9.22 -4.18 16.83
N ALA A 164 9.26 -5.52 16.74
CA ALA A 164 9.41 -6.35 17.93
C ALA A 164 10.57 -5.73 18.68
N ALA A 165 10.27 -5.04 19.80
CA ALA A 165 11.15 -3.97 20.26
C ALA A 165 12.50 -4.63 20.41
N PRO A 166 13.58 -4.13 19.77
CA PRO A 166 14.79 -4.90 19.60
C PRO A 166 15.16 -5.49 20.95
N MET A 167 14.98 -6.81 21.09
CA MET A 167 15.07 -7.46 22.39
C MET A 167 16.51 -7.31 22.86
N ARG A 168 16.68 -7.04 24.15
CA ARG A 168 18.02 -6.94 24.71
C ARG A 168 18.71 -8.31 24.58
N LEU A 169 20.01 -8.30 24.33
CA LEU A 169 20.80 -9.53 24.19
C LEU A 169 20.64 -10.48 25.38
N GLU A 170 20.38 -9.93 26.56
CA GLU A 170 20.11 -10.65 27.80
C GLU A 170 18.80 -11.46 27.72
N GLU A 171 17.72 -10.84 27.22
CA GLU A 171 16.40 -11.48 27.06
C GLU A 171 16.44 -12.64 26.06
N VAL A 172 17.26 -12.51 25.00
CA VAL A 172 17.47 -13.58 24.01
C VAL A 172 18.23 -14.77 24.61
N ARG A 173 19.20 -14.51 25.51
CA ARG A 173 19.96 -15.57 26.20
C ARG A 173 19.10 -16.32 27.21
N GLU A 174 18.26 -15.59 27.96
CA GLU A 174 17.32 -16.18 28.91
C GLU A 174 16.27 -17.06 28.22
N GLN A 175 15.74 -16.62 27.07
CA GLN A 175 14.80 -17.43 26.29
C GLN A 175 15.43 -18.73 25.77
N ARG A 176 16.66 -18.68 25.23
CA ARG A 176 17.37 -19.90 24.82
C ARG A 176 17.60 -20.85 26.00
N ALA A 177 18.07 -20.33 27.13
CA ALA A 177 18.29 -21.16 28.31
C ALA A 177 16.98 -21.81 28.79
N ALA A 178 15.87 -21.08 28.76
CA ALA A 178 14.55 -21.60 29.12
C ALA A 178 14.02 -22.63 28.12
N GLU A 179 14.30 -22.47 26.83
CA GLU A 179 13.96 -23.46 25.79
C GLU A 179 14.80 -24.73 25.93
N GLU A 180 16.11 -24.60 26.14
CA GLU A 180 17.02 -25.72 26.40
C GLU A 180 16.61 -26.49 27.66
N GLN A 181 16.19 -25.78 28.73
CA GLN A 181 15.70 -26.40 29.95
C GLN A 181 14.37 -27.15 29.74
N LYS A 182 13.48 -26.61 28.91
CA LYS A 182 12.20 -27.24 28.56
C LYS A 182 12.39 -28.45 27.67
N ASP A 183 13.32 -28.40 26.71
CA ASP A 183 13.63 -29.53 25.84
C ASP A 183 14.37 -30.64 26.59
N ALA A 184 15.27 -30.28 27.50
CA ALA A 184 15.88 -31.22 28.43
C ALA A 184 14.81 -31.90 29.32
N SER A 185 13.85 -31.14 29.86
CA SER A 185 12.76 -31.69 30.68
C SER A 185 11.74 -32.50 29.89
N ARG A 186 11.68 -32.37 28.56
CA ARG A 186 10.83 -33.17 27.66
C ARG A 186 11.49 -34.46 27.20
N SER A 187 12.81 -34.58 27.38
CA SER A 187 13.62 -35.72 26.96
C SER A 187 13.83 -36.78 28.06
N TRP A 188 13.17 -36.63 29.22
CA TRP A 188 13.17 -37.60 30.33
C TRP A 188 11.77 -38.16 30.58
#